data_AF-A0A837KZP5-F1
#
_entry.id   AF-A0A837KZP5-F1
#
_cell.length_a   1.000
_cell.length_b   1.000
_cell.length_c   1.000
_cell.angle_alpha   90.00
_cell.angle_beta   90.00
_cell.angle_gamma   90.00
#
_symmetry.space_group_name_H-M   'P 1'
#
loop_
_entity.id
_entity.type
_entity.pdbx_description
1 polymer ?
#
loop_
_entity_poly.entity_id
_entity_poly.type
_entity_poly.pdbx_seq_one_letter_code
_entity_poly.pdbx_strand_id
1 'polypeptide(L)'
;MDNYGQESYAGYMAAIGVAIEIVEEVKQLKVPQFVADWYEKNKNDLYKEIYNLHHRIMTLEKPYDKIYFWYGNNWNAMKTLINMHQFGYTIEKEKLYTVEIPNPNSDLKLILVKVINELKLISVYENELEGYSNIRVLTEQEIRKDFDWAWQFREEVAE
;
A
#
# COMPACT_ATOMS: atom_id res chain seq x y z
N MET A 1 37.36 36.75 -10.62
CA MET A 1 36.66 35.88 -9.65
C MET A 1 37.45 34.60 -9.64
N ASP A 2 38.19 34.38 -8.57
CA ASP A 2 39.25 33.37 -8.53
C ASP A 2 38.62 31.97 -8.34
N ASN A 3 39.27 30.93 -8.87
CA ASN A 3 38.75 29.56 -8.95
C ASN A 3 38.22 29.01 -7.60
N TYR A 4 38.79 29.48 -6.49
CA TYR A 4 38.36 29.19 -5.12
C TYR A 4 36.90 29.58 -4.81
N GLY A 5 36.39 30.68 -5.36
CA GLY A 5 35.01 31.11 -5.15
C GLY A 5 33.99 30.24 -5.89
N GLN A 6 34.39 29.65 -7.03
CA GLN A 6 33.53 28.77 -7.81
C GLN A 6 33.50 27.34 -7.25
N GLU A 7 34.64 26.81 -6.81
CA GLU A 7 34.71 25.49 -6.15
C GLU A 7 33.97 25.50 -4.79
N SER A 8 34.08 26.59 -4.02
CA SER A 8 33.31 26.79 -2.79
C SER A 8 31.80 26.81 -3.06
N TYR A 9 31.35 27.59 -4.05
CA TYR A 9 29.94 27.66 -4.43
C TYR A 9 29.40 26.31 -4.92
N ALA A 10 30.19 25.57 -5.72
CA ALA A 10 29.82 24.23 -6.17
C ALA A 10 29.63 23.26 -5.00
N GLY A 11 30.50 23.32 -3.98
CA GLY A 11 30.35 22.54 -2.76
C GLY A 11 29.08 22.89 -1.97
N TYR A 12 28.75 24.17 -1.82
CA TYR A 12 27.52 24.62 -1.15
C TYR A 12 26.26 24.17 -1.90
N MET A 13 26.23 24.32 -3.22
CA MET A 13 25.09 23.89 -4.03
C MET A 13 24.90 22.37 -4.00
N ALA A 14 25.99 21.59 -3.99
CA ALA A 14 25.93 20.15 -3.83
C ALA A 14 25.35 19.76 -2.46
N ALA A 15 25.80 20.40 -1.37
CA ALA A 15 25.27 20.14 -0.03
C ALA A 15 23.78 20.50 0.11
N ILE A 16 23.36 21.62 -0.49
CA ILE A 16 21.94 22.02 -0.53
C ILE A 16 21.13 21.02 -1.36
N GLY A 17 21.64 20.56 -2.50
CA GLY A 17 20.98 19.56 -3.34
C GLY A 17 20.71 18.26 -2.56
N VAL A 18 21.72 17.73 -1.88
CA VAL A 18 21.58 16.54 -1.03
C VAL A 18 20.58 16.77 0.10
N ALA A 19 20.61 17.94 0.75
CA ALA A 19 19.66 18.25 1.81
C ALA A 19 18.20 18.31 1.30
N ILE A 20 17.98 18.83 0.09
CA ILE A 20 16.66 18.86 -0.56
C ILE A 20 16.20 17.44 -0.88
N GLU A 21 17.05 16.61 -1.48
CA GLU A 21 16.73 15.21 -1.79
C GLU A 21 16.30 14.43 -0.53
N ILE A 22 17.04 14.58 0.57
CA ILE A 22 16.70 13.95 1.86
C ILE A 22 15.33 14.44 2.37
N VAL A 23 15.05 15.75 2.27
CA VAL A 23 13.76 16.31 2.70
C VAL A 23 12.61 15.80 1.81
N GLU A 24 12.83 15.68 0.50
CA GLU A 24 11.82 15.16 -0.42
C GLU A 24 11.55 13.68 -0.17
N GLU A 25 12.60 12.87 0.07
CA GLU A 25 12.47 11.46 0.42
C GLU A 25 11.67 11.27 1.72
N VAL A 26 11.92 12.10 2.74
CA VAL A 26 11.19 12.07 4.01
C VAL A 26 9.73 12.55 3.86
N LYS A 27 9.44 13.48 2.95
CA LYS A 27 8.07 13.94 2.65
C LYS A 27 7.25 12.91 1.87
N GLN A 28 7.88 12.03 1.11
CA GLN A 28 7.17 10.99 0.34
C GLN A 28 6.91 9.71 1.13
N LEU A 29 6.61 9.83 2.43
CA LEU A 29 6.20 8.67 3.22
C LEU A 29 4.83 8.18 2.72
N LYS A 30 4.82 7.02 2.06
CA LYS A 30 3.62 6.29 1.65
C LYS A 30 3.32 5.20 2.66
N VAL A 31 2.07 5.12 3.13
CA VAL A 31 1.65 4.10 4.09
C VAL A 31 0.35 3.44 3.67
N PRO A 32 0.13 2.16 4.03
CA PRO A 32 -1.15 1.50 3.79
C PRO A 32 -2.31 2.22 4.49
N GLN A 33 -3.50 2.20 3.88
CA GLN A 33 -4.70 2.84 4.43
C GLN A 33 -4.99 2.44 5.88
N PHE A 34 -4.89 1.16 6.24
CA PHE A 34 -5.17 0.71 7.62
C PHE A 34 -4.17 1.27 8.65
N VAL A 35 -2.95 1.63 8.23
CA VAL A 35 -1.96 2.30 9.09
C VAL A 35 -2.34 3.77 9.26
N ALA A 36 -2.75 4.42 8.18
CA ALA A 36 -3.28 5.78 8.21
C ALA A 36 -4.52 5.90 9.12
N ASP A 37 -5.47 4.96 9.00
CA ASP A 37 -6.69 4.93 9.83
C ASP A 37 -6.36 4.77 11.32
N TRP A 38 -5.41 3.88 11.64
CA TRP A 38 -4.93 3.72 13.01
C TRP A 38 -4.23 4.99 13.50
N TYR A 39 -3.36 5.60 12.70
CA TYR A 39 -2.67 6.83 13.05
C TYR A 39 -3.67 7.97 13.33
N GLU A 40 -4.61 8.24 12.43
CA GLU A 40 -5.57 9.33 12.56
C GLU A 40 -6.44 9.22 13.82
N LYS A 41 -6.79 7.98 14.20
CA LYS A 41 -7.52 7.70 15.45
C LYS A 41 -6.69 8.00 16.71
N ASN A 42 -5.38 7.86 16.64
CA ASN A 42 -4.47 7.88 17.79
C ASN A 42 -3.52 9.09 17.82
N LYS A 43 -3.52 9.95 16.79
CA LYS A 43 -2.52 11.02 16.59
C LYS A 43 -2.38 12.02 17.73
N ASN A 44 -3.44 12.23 18.51
CA ASN A 44 -3.44 13.17 19.64
C ASN A 44 -2.58 12.66 20.81
N ASP A 45 -2.49 11.34 21.00
CA ASP A 45 -1.73 10.68 22.07
C ASP A 45 -0.75 9.63 21.49
N LEU A 46 -0.16 9.93 20.33
CA LEU A 46 0.52 8.95 19.49
C LEU A 46 1.56 8.10 20.24
N TYR A 47 2.42 8.72 21.05
CA TYR A 47 3.48 8.02 21.78
C TYR A 47 2.93 6.98 22.76
N LYS A 48 1.84 7.31 23.44
CA LYS A 48 1.15 6.40 24.36
C LYS A 48 0.53 5.24 23.60
N GLU A 49 -0.09 5.52 22.44
CA GLU A 49 -0.75 4.48 21.66
C GLU A 49 0.24 3.56 20.94
N ILE A 50 1.41 4.07 20.53
CA ILE A 50 2.54 3.24 20.07
C ILE A 50 3.01 2.32 21.20
N TYR A 51 3.17 2.85 22.42
CA TYR A 51 3.53 2.04 23.58
C TYR A 51 2.50 0.94 23.86
N ASN A 52 1.21 1.27 23.85
CA ASN A 52 0.12 0.31 24.04
C ASN A 52 0.14 -0.77 22.96
N LEU A 53 0.35 -0.39 21.69
CA LEU A 53 0.45 -1.32 20.57
C LEU A 53 1.66 -2.26 20.73
N HIS A 54 2.81 -1.73 21.15
CA HIS A 54 4.01 -2.54 21.39
C HIS A 54 3.80 -3.50 22.58
N HIS A 55 3.23 -3.02 23.69
CA HIS A 55 2.86 -3.85 24.83
C HIS A 55 1.94 -4.99 24.38
N ARG A 56 0.88 -4.67 23.63
CA ARG A 56 -0.09 -5.64 23.11
C ARG A 56 0.57 -6.76 22.31
N ILE A 57 1.58 -6.43 21.51
CA ILE A 57 2.35 -7.42 20.72
C ILE A 57 3.23 -8.28 21.62
N MET A 58 3.92 -7.68 22.58
CA MET A 58 4.80 -8.40 23.51
C MET A 58 4.03 -9.34 24.45
N THR A 59 2.79 -9.00 24.80
CA THR A 59 1.92 -9.81 25.68
C THR A 59 0.95 -10.71 24.90
N LEU A 60 0.99 -10.71 23.57
CA LEU A 60 0.09 -11.46 22.70
C LEU A 60 -1.40 -11.16 22.98
N GLU A 61 -1.69 -9.91 23.33
CA GLU A 61 -3.04 -9.45 23.62
C GLU A 61 -3.85 -9.23 22.33
N LYS A 62 -5.12 -9.66 22.37
CA LYS A 62 -6.07 -9.46 21.27
C LYS A 62 -6.57 -8.00 21.21
N PRO A 63 -7.03 -7.52 20.04
CA PRO A 63 -7.20 -8.25 18.77
C PRO A 63 -5.93 -8.30 17.91
N TYR A 64 -5.81 -9.40 17.15
CA TYR A 64 -4.78 -9.56 16.11
C TYR A 64 -5.29 -8.95 14.79
N ASP A 65 -5.41 -7.62 14.79
CA ASP A 65 -5.87 -6.84 13.65
C ASP A 65 -4.73 -6.54 12.65
N LYS A 66 -5.04 -5.87 11.52
CA LYS A 66 -4.05 -5.56 10.48
C LYS A 66 -2.87 -4.74 11.03
N ILE A 67 -3.13 -3.79 11.94
CA ILE A 67 -2.08 -2.96 12.55
C ILE A 67 -1.20 -3.78 13.51
N TYR A 68 -1.77 -4.74 14.26
CA TYR A 68 -1.00 -5.67 15.09
C TYR A 68 0.04 -6.43 14.26
N PHE A 69 -0.41 -7.07 13.18
CA PHE A 69 0.49 -7.86 12.32
C PHE A 69 1.48 -6.99 11.57
N TRP A 70 1.04 -5.82 11.08
CA TRP A 70 1.93 -4.88 10.40
C TRP A 70 3.05 -4.39 11.33
N TYR A 71 2.70 -3.95 12.55
CA TYR A 71 3.69 -3.46 13.50
C TYR A 71 4.64 -4.57 13.96
N GLY A 72 4.12 -5.77 14.23
CA GLY A 72 4.93 -6.91 14.67
C GLY A 72 5.90 -7.44 13.60
N ASN A 73 5.55 -7.34 12.31
CA ASN A 73 6.36 -7.85 11.20
C ASN A 73 7.20 -6.78 10.50
N ASN A 74 7.13 -5.51 10.92
CA ASN A 74 7.85 -4.39 10.29
C ASN A 74 8.78 -3.71 11.31
N TRP A 75 10.09 -3.95 11.16
CA TRP A 75 11.12 -3.34 12.02
C TRP A 75 11.10 -1.81 12.02
N ASN A 76 10.62 -1.20 10.92
CA ASN A 76 10.52 0.24 10.78
C ASN A 76 9.13 0.80 11.17
N ALA A 77 8.22 0.00 11.74
CA ALA A 77 6.86 0.43 12.04
C ALA A 77 6.81 1.65 12.97
N MET A 78 7.55 1.61 14.09
CA MET A 78 7.63 2.72 15.04
C MET A 78 8.19 3.99 14.38
N LYS A 79 9.29 3.87 13.64
CA LYS A 79 9.88 4.99 12.87
C LYS A 79 8.89 5.56 11.86
N THR A 80 8.13 4.70 11.18
CA THR A 80 7.11 5.10 10.21
C THR A 80 6.03 5.94 10.89
N LEU A 81 5.46 5.47 12.00
CA LEU A 81 4.41 6.21 12.72
C LEU A 81 4.89 7.56 13.26
N ILE A 82 6.14 7.63 13.74
CA ILE A 82 6.77 8.89 14.18
C ILE A 82 6.95 9.84 12.99
N ASN A 83 7.47 9.34 11.87
CA ASN A 83 7.69 10.15 10.67
C ASN A 83 6.36 10.66 10.07
N MET A 84 5.30 9.85 10.08
CA MET A 84 3.95 10.28 9.69
C MET A 84 3.51 11.51 10.50
N HIS A 85 3.82 11.55 11.80
CA HIS A 85 3.48 12.66 12.67
C HIS A 85 4.35 13.91 12.45
N GLN A 86 5.64 13.72 12.17
CA GLN A 86 6.58 14.83 12.02
C GLN A 86 6.49 15.50 10.65
N PHE A 87 6.29 14.71 9.60
CA PHE A 87 6.49 15.16 8.22
C PHE A 87 5.22 15.05 7.37
N GLY A 88 4.15 14.48 7.91
CA GLY A 88 2.97 14.08 7.15
C GLY A 88 3.21 12.77 6.38
N TYR A 89 2.21 12.36 5.60
CA TYR A 89 2.27 11.16 4.79
C TYR A 89 1.23 11.22 3.66
N THR A 90 1.38 10.30 2.71
CA THR A 90 0.35 10.00 1.70
C THR A 90 -0.06 8.54 1.83
N ILE A 91 -1.28 8.24 1.38
CA ILE A 91 -1.78 6.87 1.42
C ILE A 91 -1.25 6.14 0.18
N GLU A 92 -0.64 4.98 0.42
CA GLU A 92 -0.30 4.05 -0.66
C GLU A 92 -1.61 3.53 -1.25
N LYS A 93 -1.86 3.89 -2.51
CA LYS A 93 -3.00 3.40 -3.27
C LYS A 93 -2.79 1.89 -3.46
N GLU A 94 -3.70 1.11 -2.89
CA GLU A 94 -3.67 -0.34 -3.03
C GLU A 94 -3.79 -0.69 -4.51
N LYS A 95 -2.83 -1.47 -5.02
CA LYS A 95 -2.89 -1.93 -6.41
C LYS A 95 -4.11 -2.82 -6.59
N LEU A 96 -4.91 -2.49 -7.59
CA LEU A 96 -6.10 -3.24 -7.95
C LEU A 96 -5.86 -4.03 -9.22
N TYR A 97 -6.49 -5.19 -9.29
CA TYR A 97 -6.28 -6.14 -10.36
C TYR A 97 -7.61 -6.69 -10.85
N THR A 98 -7.66 -7.00 -12.13
CA THR A 98 -8.67 -7.89 -12.74
C THR A 98 -8.03 -9.24 -13.02
N VAL A 99 -8.82 -10.31 -13.01
CA VAL A 99 -8.34 -11.66 -13.36
C VAL A 99 -9.26 -12.22 -14.44
N GLU A 100 -8.72 -12.40 -15.64
CA GLU A 100 -9.40 -12.98 -16.79
C GLU A 100 -8.63 -14.21 -17.27
N ILE A 101 -9.26 -15.39 -17.17
CA ILE A 101 -8.67 -16.65 -17.65
C ILE A 101 -9.08 -16.82 -19.11
N PRO A 102 -8.11 -16.89 -20.05
CA PRO A 102 -8.40 -16.96 -21.47
C PRO A 102 -9.03 -18.30 -21.85
N ASN A 103 -9.97 -18.26 -22.81
CA ASN A 103 -10.50 -19.44 -23.47
C ASN A 103 -10.24 -19.33 -24.98
N PRO A 104 -9.21 -20.00 -25.53
CA PRO A 104 -8.81 -19.82 -26.93
C PRO A 104 -9.84 -20.37 -27.94
N ASN A 105 -10.85 -21.12 -27.47
CA ASN A 105 -11.83 -21.78 -28.32
C ASN A 105 -13.25 -21.20 -28.17
N SER A 106 -13.41 -20.05 -27.50
CA SER A 106 -14.71 -19.43 -27.26
C SER A 106 -14.59 -17.94 -26.92
N ASP A 107 -15.60 -17.16 -27.29
CA ASP A 107 -15.74 -15.75 -26.88
C ASP A 107 -16.15 -15.58 -25.41
N LEU A 108 -16.31 -16.69 -24.68
CA LEU A 108 -16.54 -16.71 -23.24
C LEU A 108 -15.23 -16.54 -22.48
N LYS A 109 -15.18 -15.56 -21.56
CA LYS A 109 -14.11 -15.41 -20.58
C LYS A 109 -14.54 -15.96 -19.22
N LEU A 110 -13.58 -16.55 -18.50
CA LEU A 110 -13.75 -16.88 -17.08
C LEU A 110 -13.13 -15.75 -16.26
N ILE A 111 -13.93 -15.05 -15.48
CA ILE A 111 -13.47 -13.90 -14.68
C ILE A 111 -13.69 -14.14 -13.19
N LEU A 112 -12.84 -13.52 -12.38
CA LEU A 112 -12.99 -13.49 -10.93
C LEU A 112 -13.77 -12.24 -10.50
N VAL A 113 -14.86 -12.41 -9.75
CA VAL A 113 -15.71 -11.32 -9.26
C VAL A 113 -15.95 -11.43 -7.77
N LYS A 114 -16.15 -10.29 -7.10
CA LYS A 114 -16.51 -10.19 -5.68
C LYS A 114 -18.02 -10.01 -5.53
N VAL A 115 -18.68 -11.04 -5.00
CA VAL A 115 -20.12 -11.05 -4.75
C VAL A 115 -20.36 -11.30 -3.28
N ILE A 116 -20.97 -10.34 -2.58
CA ILE A 116 -21.28 -10.43 -1.13
C ILE A 116 -20.00 -10.80 -0.33
N ASN A 117 -18.90 -10.07 -0.57
CA ASN A 117 -17.59 -10.28 0.07
C ASN A 117 -16.91 -11.64 -0.17
N GLU A 118 -17.39 -12.44 -1.10
CA GLU A 118 -16.74 -13.69 -1.53
C GLU A 118 -16.33 -13.59 -3.00
N LEU A 119 -15.17 -14.16 -3.32
CA LEU A 119 -14.73 -14.27 -4.71
C LEU A 119 -15.36 -15.48 -5.39
N LYS A 120 -15.86 -15.27 -6.60
CA LYS A 120 -16.48 -16.31 -7.44
C LYS A 120 -15.89 -16.26 -8.84
N LEU A 121 -15.66 -17.44 -9.41
CA LEU A 121 -15.32 -17.58 -10.82
C LEU A 121 -16.62 -17.69 -11.62
N ILE A 122 -16.81 -16.83 -12.61
CA ILE A 122 -17.99 -16.85 -13.48
C ILE A 122 -17.59 -16.85 -14.95
N SER A 123 -18.45 -17.42 -15.80
CA SER A 123 -18.34 -17.32 -17.26
C SER A 123 -19.16 -16.15 -17.77
N VAL A 124 -18.58 -15.29 -18.59
CA VAL A 124 -19.23 -14.13 -19.19
C VAL A 124 -18.79 -13.98 -20.63
N TYR A 125 -19.70 -13.51 -21.50
CA TYR A 125 -19.31 -13.14 -22.84
C TYR A 125 -18.48 -11.86 -22.82
N GLU A 126 -17.52 -11.75 -23.75
CA GLU A 126 -16.63 -10.58 -23.81
C GLU A 126 -17.39 -9.24 -23.91
N ASN A 127 -18.51 -9.20 -24.65
CA ASN A 127 -19.35 -8.01 -24.78
C ASN A 127 -20.14 -7.64 -23.51
N GLU A 128 -20.19 -8.51 -22.51
CA GLU A 128 -20.91 -8.30 -21.24
C GLU A 128 -19.97 -7.93 -20.08
N LEU A 129 -18.65 -7.99 -20.29
CA LEU A 129 -17.63 -7.74 -19.25
C LEU A 129 -17.81 -6.41 -18.52
N GLU A 130 -18.23 -5.36 -19.25
CA GLU A 130 -18.40 -4.03 -18.70
C GLU A 130 -19.48 -3.98 -17.61
N GLY A 131 -20.48 -4.87 -17.68
CA GLY A 131 -21.51 -5.00 -16.64
C GLY A 131 -20.98 -5.47 -15.28
N TYR A 132 -19.73 -5.93 -15.22
CA TYR A 132 -19.07 -6.45 -14.02
C TYR A 132 -17.92 -5.57 -13.53
N SER A 133 -17.69 -4.40 -14.13
CA SER A 133 -16.54 -3.53 -13.84
C SER A 133 -16.42 -3.17 -12.35
N ASN A 134 -17.54 -2.95 -11.67
CA ASN A 134 -17.59 -2.62 -10.24
C ASN A 134 -17.28 -3.80 -9.29
N ILE A 135 -17.38 -5.04 -9.76
CA ILE A 135 -17.20 -6.24 -8.93
C ILE A 135 -16.03 -7.12 -9.36
N ARG A 136 -15.37 -6.84 -10.48
CA ARG A 136 -14.20 -7.58 -10.96
C ARG A 136 -12.85 -6.94 -10.60
N VAL A 137 -12.87 -5.80 -9.90
CA VAL A 137 -11.69 -5.07 -9.45
C VAL A 137 -11.36 -5.52 -8.03
N LEU A 138 -10.22 -6.18 -7.86
CA LEU A 138 -9.86 -6.94 -6.67
C LEU A 138 -8.48 -6.55 -6.15
N THR A 139 -8.27 -6.70 -4.85
CA THR A 139 -6.95 -6.54 -4.22
C THR A 139 -6.12 -7.81 -4.36
N GLU A 140 -4.79 -7.70 -4.25
CA GLU A 140 -3.90 -8.87 -4.19
C GLU A 140 -4.27 -9.80 -3.04
N GLN A 141 -4.60 -9.24 -1.88
CA GLN A 141 -4.96 -10.02 -0.69
C GLN A 141 -6.22 -10.86 -0.92
N GLU A 142 -7.24 -10.31 -1.59
CA GLU A 142 -8.47 -11.04 -1.91
C GLU A 142 -8.20 -12.20 -2.87
N ILE A 143 -7.43 -11.97 -3.93
CA ILE A 143 -7.13 -13.01 -4.93
C ILE A 143 -6.28 -14.12 -4.30
N ARG A 144 -5.17 -13.76 -3.65
CA ARG A 144 -4.22 -14.74 -3.13
C ARG A 144 -4.72 -15.57 -1.95
N LYS A 145 -5.77 -15.12 -1.27
CA LYS A 145 -6.35 -15.85 -0.14
C LYS A 145 -6.90 -17.22 -0.56
N ASP A 146 -7.72 -17.25 -1.61
CA ASP A 146 -8.46 -18.44 -2.03
C ASP A 146 -8.18 -18.85 -3.50
N PHE A 147 -7.62 -17.94 -4.31
CA PHE A 147 -7.40 -18.08 -5.75
C PHE A 147 -5.96 -17.76 -6.17
N ASP A 148 -4.96 -18.08 -5.33
CA ASP A 148 -3.54 -17.79 -5.61
C ASP A 148 -3.06 -18.34 -6.97
N TRP A 149 -3.57 -19.50 -7.40
CA TRP A 149 -3.29 -20.09 -8.70
C TRP A 149 -3.71 -19.18 -9.88
N ALA A 150 -4.73 -18.35 -9.69
CA ALA A 150 -5.26 -17.46 -10.73
C ALA A 150 -4.46 -16.15 -10.84
N TRP A 151 -3.56 -15.88 -9.89
CA TRP A 151 -2.72 -14.67 -9.87
C TRP A 151 -1.85 -14.49 -11.13
N GLN A 152 -1.53 -15.58 -11.81
CA GLN A 152 -0.79 -15.54 -13.08
C GLN A 152 -1.55 -14.84 -14.22
N PHE A 153 -2.88 -14.75 -14.12
CA PHE A 153 -3.77 -14.13 -15.12
C PHE A 153 -4.20 -12.70 -14.74
N ARG A 154 -3.53 -12.10 -13.76
CA ARG A 154 -3.89 -10.75 -13.30
C ARG A 154 -3.50 -9.69 -14.32
N GLU A 155 -4.32 -8.66 -14.42
CA GLU A 155 -3.98 -7.41 -15.08
C GLU A 155 -4.14 -6.27 -14.08
N GLU A 156 -3.15 -5.37 -14.02
CA GLU A 156 -3.19 -4.21 -13.14
C GLU A 156 -4.18 -3.18 -13.70
N VAL A 157 -5.09 -2.69 -12.86
CA VAL A 157 -6.03 -1.63 -13.23
C VAL A 157 -5.28 -0.31 -13.14
N ALA A 158 -4.99 0.30 -14.30
CA ALA A 158 -4.38 1.62 -14.35
C ALA A 158 -5.34 2.69 -13.78
N GLU A 159 -4.79 3.61 -12.98
CA GLU A 159 -5.51 4.77 -12.45
C GLU A 159 -5.75 5.88 -13.48
#